data_AF-A0A8C6U0N3-F1
#
_entry.id   AF-A0A8C6U0N3-F1
#
_cell.length_a   1.000
_cell.length_b   1.000
_cell.length_c   1.000
_cell.angle_alpha   90.00
_cell.angle_beta   90.00
_cell.angle_gamma   90.00
#
_symmetry.space_group_name_H-M   'P 1'
#
loop_
_entity.id
_entity.type
_entity.pdbx_description
1 polymer ?
#
loop_
_entity_poly.entity_id
_entity_poly.type
_entity_poly.pdbx_seq_one_letter_code
_entity_poly.pdbx_strand_id
1 'polypeptide(L)'
;MPVSNVLKVTTNQRFGYSHAAGLLCTLLLHFNQSWSVRSQALSAADKRAHHNALERKRRDHIKDSFHGLRDSVPALQGEKASRAQILDKATEYIQFMRRKNHTHQQDIDDLKKQNALLEQQVRALEKARGNNTLTNNYSSDSSLYTNRKGSAVSAFDGGSDSSSSESEPEEPPSRKKLRPEHS
;
A
#
# COMPACT_ATOMS: atom_id res chain seq x y z
N MET A 1 -57.17 65.61 13.95
CA MET A 1 -58.29 64.70 13.70
C MET A 1 -57.84 63.27 14.02
N PRO A 2 -58.73 62.46 14.61
CA PRO A 2 -58.43 61.62 15.78
C PRO A 2 -58.71 60.14 15.51
N VAL A 3 -58.36 59.26 16.45
CA VAL A 3 -59.24 58.20 17.00
C VAL A 3 -58.51 57.60 18.22
N SER A 4 -58.93 57.85 19.46
CA SER A 4 -60.11 57.31 20.17
C SER A 4 -59.75 56.11 21.07
N ASN A 5 -59.91 56.37 22.37
CA ASN A 5 -60.55 55.51 23.36
C ASN A 5 -59.77 54.36 24.00
N VAL A 6 -59.25 54.70 25.19
CA VAL A 6 -59.39 53.97 26.46
C VAL A 6 -60.28 52.72 26.38
N LEU A 7 -59.64 51.54 26.45
CA LEU A 7 -60.29 50.32 26.91
C LEU A 7 -59.68 49.93 28.25
N LYS A 8 -60.41 50.25 29.32
CA LYS A 8 -60.24 49.64 30.64
C LYS A 8 -60.46 48.14 30.49
N VAL A 9 -59.40 47.34 30.50
CA VAL A 9 -59.57 45.90 30.77
C VAL A 9 -59.58 45.75 32.28
N THR A 10 -60.81 45.77 32.77
CA THR A 10 -61.24 45.35 34.10
C THR A 10 -60.53 44.06 34.50
N THR A 11 -59.88 44.12 35.66
CA THR A 11 -59.56 42.94 36.45
C THR A 11 -60.87 42.20 36.75
N ASN A 12 -60.79 40.87 36.77
CA ASN A 12 -61.72 39.98 37.46
C ASN A 12 -62.95 39.52 36.66
N GLN A 13 -62.75 38.46 35.87
CA GLN A 13 -63.83 37.53 35.55
C GLN A 13 -63.44 36.12 36.03
N ARG A 14 -64.19 35.70 37.03
CA ARG A 14 -64.10 34.49 37.83
C ARG A 14 -64.35 33.25 36.96
N PHE A 15 -63.30 32.59 36.47
CA PHE A 15 -63.37 31.20 36.02
C PHE A 15 -62.74 30.32 37.09
N GLY A 16 -63.57 29.50 37.74
CA GLY A 16 -63.15 28.54 38.75
C GLY A 16 -62.32 27.43 38.12
N TYR A 17 -61.00 27.60 38.09
CA TYR A 17 -60.08 26.49 37.93
C TYR A 17 -59.81 25.92 39.32
N SER A 18 -60.25 24.68 39.58
CA SER A 18 -59.93 23.98 40.82
C SER A 18 -58.43 24.02 41.07
N HIS A 19 -58.00 24.38 42.27
CA HIS A 19 -56.58 24.54 42.66
C HIS A 19 -55.70 23.34 42.23
N ALA A 20 -56.27 22.13 42.22
CA ALA A 20 -55.63 20.91 41.73
C ALA A 20 -55.25 20.96 40.22
N ALA A 21 -56.06 21.58 39.37
CA ALA A 21 -55.79 21.70 37.94
C ALA A 21 -54.63 22.66 37.64
N GLY A 22 -54.50 23.74 38.43
CA GLY A 22 -53.36 24.65 38.36
C GLY A 22 -52.05 23.96 38.73
N LEU A 23 -52.04 23.22 39.86
CA LEU A 23 -50.86 22.48 40.33
C LEU A 23 -50.41 21.40 39.32
N LEU A 24 -51.34 20.65 38.74
CA LEU A 24 -51.03 19.66 37.69
C LEU A 24 -50.47 20.31 36.43
N CYS A 25 -50.98 21.48 36.01
CA CYS A 25 -50.45 22.21 34.86
C CYS A 25 -49.00 22.68 35.10
N THR A 26 -48.70 23.26 36.27
CA THR A 26 -47.32 23.63 36.63
C THR A 26 -46.38 22.42 36.75
N LEU A 27 -46.84 21.30 37.31
CA LEU A 27 -46.04 20.07 37.40
C LEU A 27 -45.79 19.44 36.04
N LEU A 28 -46.79 19.45 35.14
CA LEU A 28 -46.65 18.98 33.76
C LEU A 28 -45.74 19.88 32.93
N LEU A 29 -45.80 21.21 33.12
CA LEU A 29 -44.89 22.14 32.46
C LEU A 29 -43.46 21.97 32.98
N HIS A 30 -43.24 21.85 34.29
CA HIS A 30 -41.93 21.54 34.85
C HIS A 30 -41.41 20.16 34.40
N PHE A 31 -42.29 19.15 34.30
CA PHE A 31 -41.94 17.83 33.78
C PHE A 31 -41.58 17.90 32.29
N ASN A 32 -42.36 18.59 31.46
CA ASN A 32 -42.11 18.74 30.02
C ASN A 32 -40.85 19.58 29.74
N GLN A 33 -40.62 20.66 30.50
CA GLN A 33 -39.41 21.49 30.42
C GLN A 33 -38.17 20.68 30.88
N SER A 34 -38.28 19.93 31.96
CA SER A 34 -37.21 19.06 32.47
C SER A 34 -36.89 17.90 31.51
N TRP A 35 -37.90 17.28 30.91
CA TRP A 35 -37.73 16.22 29.91
C TRP A 35 -37.13 16.76 28.60
N SER A 36 -37.52 17.97 28.17
CA SER A 36 -36.99 18.66 26.98
C SER A 36 -35.51 19.05 27.14
N VAL A 37 -35.14 19.67 28.27
CA VAL A 37 -33.76 20.05 28.58
C VAL A 37 -32.88 18.80 28.76
N ARG A 38 -33.40 17.74 29.40
CA ARG A 38 -32.67 16.48 29.62
C ARG A 38 -32.49 15.69 28.32
N SER A 39 -33.50 15.66 27.44
CA SER A 39 -33.38 15.09 26.09
C SER A 39 -32.41 15.86 25.20
N GLN A 40 -32.37 17.21 25.29
CA GLN A 40 -31.38 18.02 24.57
C GLN A 40 -29.96 17.89 25.13
N ALA A 41 -29.81 17.80 26.46
CA ALA A 41 -28.52 17.66 27.13
C ALA A 41 -27.88 16.28 26.90
N LEU A 42 -28.66 15.19 26.92
CA LEU A 42 -28.18 13.88 26.46
C LEU A 42 -27.70 13.99 25.00
N SER A 43 -28.46 14.61 24.09
CA SER A 43 -28.05 14.71 22.69
C SER A 43 -26.75 15.51 22.45
N ALA A 44 -26.51 16.60 23.20
CA ALA A 44 -25.32 17.43 23.02
C ALA A 44 -24.08 16.80 23.68
N ALA A 45 -24.25 16.20 24.85
CA ALA A 45 -23.21 15.44 25.53
C ALA A 45 -22.84 14.19 24.73
N ASP A 46 -23.83 13.46 24.20
CA ASP A 46 -23.63 12.26 23.38
C ASP A 46 -22.95 12.59 22.05
N LYS A 47 -23.36 13.69 21.38
CA LYS A 47 -22.65 14.20 20.18
C LYS A 47 -21.20 14.55 20.49
N ARG A 48 -20.93 15.20 21.62
CA ARG A 48 -19.57 15.55 22.06
C ARG A 48 -18.76 14.30 22.39
N ALA A 49 -19.36 13.32 23.08
CA ALA A 49 -18.72 12.05 23.42
C ALA A 49 -18.38 11.24 22.17
N HIS A 50 -19.32 11.14 21.22
CA HIS A 50 -19.11 10.47 19.93
C HIS A 50 -18.01 11.15 19.11
N HIS A 51 -18.03 12.48 19.00
CA HIS A 51 -16.96 13.23 18.33
C HIS A 51 -15.59 12.97 18.99
N ASN A 52 -15.51 12.99 20.32
CA ASN A 52 -14.29 12.68 21.06
C ASN A 52 -13.81 11.24 20.83
N ALA A 53 -14.73 10.29 20.71
CA ALA A 53 -14.42 8.89 20.40
C ALA A 53 -13.85 8.74 18.99
N LEU A 54 -14.48 9.35 17.99
CA LEU A 54 -13.98 9.34 16.61
C LEU A 54 -12.60 9.98 16.49
N GLU A 55 -12.37 11.11 17.18
CA GLU A 55 -11.08 11.78 17.14
C GLU A 55 -9.98 10.97 17.83
N ARG A 56 -10.28 10.24 18.92
CA ARG A 56 -9.33 9.28 19.51
C ARG A 56 -8.94 8.21 18.49
N LYS A 57 -9.93 7.58 17.85
CA LYS A 57 -9.68 6.57 16.80
C LYS A 57 -8.80 7.13 15.67
N ARG A 58 -9.06 8.35 15.23
CA ARG A 58 -8.24 9.03 14.20
C ARG A 58 -6.80 9.23 14.67
N ARG A 59 -6.59 9.66 15.91
CA ARG A 59 -5.24 9.84 16.48
C ARG A 59 -4.50 8.51 16.62
N ASP A 60 -5.18 7.43 16.96
CA ASP A 60 -4.58 6.11 17.05
C ASP A 60 -4.12 5.63 15.67
N HIS A 61 -4.94 5.81 14.63
CA HIS A 61 -4.53 5.48 13.24
C HIS A 61 -3.31 6.30 12.78
N ILE A 62 -3.24 7.59 13.13
CA ILE A 62 -2.07 8.42 12.83
C ILE A 62 -0.85 7.91 13.60
N LYS A 63 -1.02 7.58 14.87
CA LYS A 63 0.05 7.03 15.69
C LYS A 63 0.60 5.75 15.05
N ASP A 64 -0.26 4.85 14.59
CA ASP A 64 0.17 3.62 13.89
C ASP A 64 0.90 3.93 12.59
N SER A 65 0.41 4.91 11.81
CA SER A 65 1.09 5.37 10.59
C SER A 65 2.48 5.93 10.87
N PHE A 66 2.67 6.64 11.98
CA PHE A 66 3.99 7.13 12.42
C PHE A 66 4.92 5.98 12.84
N HIS A 67 4.41 4.91 13.44
CA HIS A 67 5.22 3.72 13.73
C HIS A 67 5.67 3.05 12.43
N GLY A 68 4.75 2.82 11.49
CA GLY A 68 5.09 2.25 10.18
C GLY A 68 6.11 3.10 9.40
N LEU A 69 5.98 4.43 9.46
CA LEU A 69 6.96 5.33 8.85
C LEU A 69 8.33 5.21 9.51
N ARG A 70 8.39 5.19 10.85
CA ARG A 70 9.65 5.04 11.60
C ARG A 70 10.37 3.74 11.23
N ASP A 71 9.63 2.63 11.17
CA ASP A 71 10.19 1.31 10.88
C ASP A 71 10.73 1.22 9.44
N SER A 72 10.19 2.03 8.53
CA SER A 72 10.63 2.11 7.13
C SER A 72 11.91 2.95 6.93
N VAL A 73 12.34 3.71 7.95
CA VAL A 73 13.52 4.58 7.88
C VAL A 73 14.66 3.94 8.69
N PRO A 74 15.71 3.41 8.04
CA PRO A 74 16.76 2.64 8.72
C PRO A 74 17.42 3.37 9.90
N ALA A 75 17.63 4.69 9.77
CA ALA A 75 18.26 5.51 10.81
C ALA A 75 17.42 5.68 12.09
N LEU A 76 16.15 5.29 12.10
CA LEU A 76 15.25 5.43 13.24
C LEU A 76 14.84 4.09 13.87
N GLN A 77 15.30 2.98 13.28
CA GLN A 77 15.02 1.64 13.77
C GLN A 77 15.69 1.44 15.14
N GLY A 78 14.95 0.94 16.13
CA GLY A 78 15.48 0.70 17.47
C GLY A 78 15.60 1.92 18.38
N GLU A 79 15.50 3.16 17.87
CA GLU A 79 15.70 4.38 18.67
C GLU A 79 14.40 5.16 18.94
N LYS A 80 14.25 5.71 20.16
CA LYS A 80 13.11 6.59 20.48
C LYS A 80 13.23 7.90 19.69
N ALA A 81 12.36 8.08 18.70
CA ALA A 81 12.31 9.27 17.86
C ALA A 81 11.02 10.07 18.08
N SER A 82 11.11 11.40 18.15
CA SER A 82 9.95 12.29 18.18
C SER A 82 9.26 12.36 16.80
N ARG A 83 8.00 12.84 16.75
CA ARG A 83 7.26 13.00 15.49
C ARG A 83 7.99 13.89 14.48
N ALA A 84 8.58 15.00 14.95
CA ALA A 84 9.34 15.89 14.09
C ALA A 84 10.57 15.18 13.50
N GLN A 85 11.36 14.52 14.34
CA GLN A 85 12.53 13.76 13.89
C GLN A 85 12.17 12.65 12.90
N ILE A 86 11.03 11.97 13.08
CA ILE A 86 10.55 10.96 12.13
C ILE A 86 10.33 11.58 10.74
N LEU A 87 9.68 12.75 10.68
CA LEU A 87 9.42 13.44 9.42
C LEU A 87 10.71 13.96 8.77
N ASP A 88 11.62 14.54 9.56
CA ASP A 88 12.89 15.06 9.09
C ASP A 88 13.75 13.94 8.51
N LYS A 89 13.92 12.84 9.25
CA LYS A 89 14.71 11.68 8.80
C LYS A 89 14.07 10.91 7.66
N ALA A 90 12.74 10.82 7.61
CA ALA A 90 12.05 10.28 6.43
C ALA A 90 12.33 11.12 5.18
N THR A 91 12.28 12.45 5.32
CA THR A 91 12.56 13.38 4.21
C THR A 91 14.00 13.24 3.72
N GLU A 92 14.97 13.24 4.65
CA GLU A 92 16.38 13.00 4.34
C GLU A 92 16.58 11.66 3.64
N TYR A 93 15.94 10.59 4.13
CA TYR A 93 16.07 9.25 3.57
C TYR A 93 15.50 9.15 2.15
N ILE A 94 14.36 9.76 1.87
CA ILE A 94 13.81 9.84 0.51
C ILE A 94 14.78 10.54 -0.44
N GLN A 95 15.36 11.68 -0.02
CA GLN A 95 16.33 12.41 -0.84
C GLN A 95 17.62 11.61 -1.06
N PHE A 96 18.09 10.90 -0.04
CA PHE A 96 19.23 10.00 -0.14
C PHE A 96 18.95 8.86 -1.13
N MET A 97 17.82 8.16 -0.99
CA MET A 97 17.46 7.04 -1.86
C MET A 97 17.26 7.47 -3.32
N ARG A 98 16.73 8.68 -3.55
CA ARG A 98 16.64 9.25 -4.91
C ARG A 98 18.02 9.42 -5.56
N ARG A 99 18.98 10.01 -4.84
CA ARG A 99 20.36 10.18 -5.33
C ARG A 99 21.03 8.82 -5.55
N LYS A 100 20.89 7.90 -4.60
CA LYS A 100 21.46 6.55 -4.69
C LYS A 100 20.92 5.77 -5.89
N ASN A 101 19.60 5.79 -6.10
CA ASN A 101 18.99 5.15 -7.27
C ASN A 101 19.45 5.79 -8.59
N HIS A 102 19.66 7.11 -8.62
CA HIS A 102 20.18 7.78 -9.81
C HIS A 102 21.60 7.33 -10.15
N THR A 103 22.50 7.27 -9.16
CA THR A 103 23.86 6.75 -9.36
C THR A 103 23.83 5.30 -9.83
N HIS A 104 23.03 4.43 -9.20
CA HIS A 104 22.91 3.04 -9.65
C HIS A 104 22.37 2.93 -11.08
N GLN A 105 21.44 3.80 -11.48
CA GLN A 105 20.96 3.84 -12.86
C GLN A 105 22.06 4.24 -13.84
N GLN A 106 22.90 5.22 -13.48
CA GLN A 106 24.07 5.59 -14.28
C GLN A 106 25.06 4.42 -14.41
N ASP A 107 25.37 3.75 -13.30
CA ASP A 107 26.26 2.58 -13.28
C ASP A 107 25.72 1.47 -14.19
N ILE A 108 24.41 1.19 -14.14
CA ILE A 108 23.74 0.22 -15.02
C ILE A 108 23.91 0.61 -16.48
N ASP A 109 23.69 1.87 -16.82
CA ASP A 109 23.74 2.35 -18.20
C ASP A 109 25.17 2.31 -18.77
N ASP A 110 26.17 2.63 -17.94
CA ASP A 110 27.57 2.58 -18.34
C ASP A 110 28.08 1.13 -18.48
N LEU A 111 27.68 0.23 -17.57
CA LEU A 111 27.97 -1.21 -17.71
C LEU A 111 27.31 -1.80 -18.96
N LYS A 112 26.09 -1.39 -19.30
CA LYS A 112 25.43 -1.82 -20.56
C LYS A 112 26.21 -1.38 -21.79
N LYS A 113 26.71 -0.14 -21.83
CA LYS A 113 27.56 0.34 -22.94
C LYS A 113 28.85 -0.46 -23.03
N GLN A 114 29.50 -0.73 -21.90
CA GLN A 114 30.73 -1.53 -21.86
C GLN A 114 30.50 -2.95 -22.36
N ASN A 115 29.43 -3.61 -21.90
CA ASN A 115 29.07 -4.95 -22.38
C ASN A 115 28.80 -4.95 -23.89
N ALA A 116 28.06 -3.96 -24.42
CA ALA A 116 27.80 -3.87 -25.84
C ALA A 116 29.09 -3.73 -26.68
N LEU A 117 30.06 -2.94 -26.19
CA LEU A 117 31.37 -2.81 -26.83
C LEU A 117 32.16 -4.12 -26.80
N LEU A 118 32.18 -4.82 -25.66
CA LEU A 118 32.85 -6.10 -25.52
C LEU A 118 32.22 -7.17 -26.41
N GLU A 119 30.89 -7.26 -26.45
CA GLU A 119 30.16 -8.17 -27.34
C GLU A 119 30.44 -7.87 -28.83
N GLN A 120 30.61 -6.59 -29.19
CA GLN A 120 31.02 -6.22 -30.54
C GLN A 120 32.45 -6.69 -30.84
N GLN A 121 33.39 -6.53 -29.90
CA GLN A 121 34.77 -6.99 -30.05
C GLN A 121 34.85 -8.52 -30.17
N VAL A 122 34.12 -9.26 -29.33
CA VAL A 122 34.05 -10.72 -29.39
C VAL A 122 33.54 -11.18 -30.75
N ARG A 123 32.41 -10.63 -31.23
CA ARG A 123 31.88 -10.95 -32.56
C ARG A 123 32.86 -10.67 -33.69
N ALA A 124 33.59 -9.55 -33.62
CA ALA A 124 34.60 -9.21 -34.62
C ALA A 124 35.78 -10.20 -34.62
N LEU A 125 36.26 -10.61 -33.43
CA LEU A 125 37.32 -11.58 -33.27
C LEU A 125 36.90 -12.99 -33.72
N GLU A 126 35.68 -13.40 -33.43
CA GLU A 126 35.10 -14.67 -33.91
C GLU A 126 35.04 -14.70 -35.44
N LYS A 127 34.59 -13.61 -36.07
CA LYS A 127 34.59 -13.48 -37.54
C LYS A 127 36.01 -13.54 -38.12
N ALA A 128 36.96 -12.85 -37.51
CA ALA A 128 38.36 -12.87 -37.96
C ALA A 128 39.00 -14.26 -37.82
N ARG A 129 38.71 -14.98 -36.73
CA ARG A 129 39.15 -16.38 -36.55
C ARG A 129 38.50 -17.32 -37.55
N GLY A 130 37.18 -17.22 -37.77
CA GLY A 130 36.47 -18.03 -38.75
C GLY A 130 37.00 -17.86 -40.18
N ASN A 131 37.35 -16.63 -40.56
CA ASN A 131 37.93 -16.32 -41.87
C ASN A 131 39.33 -16.91 -42.08
N ASN A 132 40.15 -17.03 -41.03
CA ASN A 132 41.51 -17.59 -41.12
C ASN A 132 41.52 -19.14 -41.26
N THR A 133 40.44 -19.80 -40.85
CA THR A 133 40.25 -21.25 -41.08
C THR A 133 39.83 -21.60 -42.51
N LEU A 134 39.21 -20.69 -43.26
CA LEU A 134 38.79 -20.92 -44.65
C LEU A 134 39.93 -20.75 -45.67
N THR A 135 40.97 -19.97 -45.35
CA THR A 135 42.15 -19.80 -46.21
C THR A 135 43.19 -20.92 -46.03
N ASN A 136 43.21 -21.59 -44.87
CA ASN A 136 44.16 -22.67 -44.58
C ASN A 136 43.66 -24.07 -45.00
N ASN A 137 42.51 -24.17 -45.66
CA ASN A 137 41.88 -25.43 -46.07
C ASN A 137 41.85 -25.66 -47.60
N TYR A 138 42.66 -24.92 -48.37
CA TYR A 138 42.96 -25.17 -49.78
C TYR A 138 44.45 -25.51 -50.01
N SER A 139 45.04 -26.29 -49.10
CA SER A 139 46.32 -26.97 -49.36
C SER A 139 46.39 -28.26 -48.57
N SER A 140 46.35 -29.36 -49.34
CA SER A 140 46.91 -30.69 -49.06
C SER A 140 46.39 -31.41 -47.81
N ASP A 141 45.51 -32.38 -48.00
CA ASP A 141 45.90 -33.80 -48.13
C ASP A 141 46.06 -34.49 -46.77
N SER A 142 45.30 -35.58 -46.61
CA SER A 142 45.58 -36.69 -45.71
C SER A 142 45.80 -36.40 -44.22
N SER A 143 44.76 -36.59 -43.40
CA SER A 143 44.96 -37.14 -42.05
C SER A 143 43.67 -37.76 -41.51
N LEU A 144 43.30 -38.92 -42.08
CA LEU A 144 42.46 -39.86 -41.35
C LEU A 144 43.30 -40.40 -40.20
N TYR A 145 42.84 -40.19 -38.96
CA TYR A 145 43.45 -40.75 -37.76
C TYR A 145 43.53 -42.28 -37.87
N THR A 146 44.67 -42.78 -38.32
CA THR A 146 45.03 -44.20 -38.30
C THR A 146 46.14 -44.37 -37.27
N ASN A 147 45.89 -45.18 -36.24
CA ASN A 147 46.98 -45.64 -35.38
C ASN A 147 47.87 -46.60 -36.20
N ARG A 148 49.13 -46.78 -35.81
CA ARG A 148 50.18 -47.61 -36.47
C ARG A 148 49.79 -49.07 -36.80
N LYS A 149 48.60 -49.52 -36.41
CA LYS A 149 48.04 -50.85 -36.69
C LYS A 149 46.86 -50.86 -37.69
N GLY A 150 46.54 -49.75 -38.36
CA GLY A 150 45.69 -49.76 -39.56
C GLY A 150 44.26 -50.27 -39.37
N SER A 151 43.68 -50.18 -38.17
CA SER A 151 42.29 -50.57 -37.93
C SER A 151 41.41 -49.34 -37.71
N ALA A 152 40.28 -49.28 -38.42
CA ALA A 152 39.31 -48.19 -38.36
C ALA A 152 38.69 -48.12 -36.95
N VAL A 153 38.83 -46.97 -36.29
CA VAL A 153 38.14 -46.69 -35.02
C VAL A 153 36.75 -46.14 -35.33
N SER A 154 35.72 -46.94 -35.08
CA SER A 154 34.31 -46.57 -35.24
C SER A 154 33.97 -45.39 -34.33
N ALA A 155 33.22 -44.43 -34.88
CA ALA A 155 32.65 -43.32 -34.14
C ALA A 155 31.67 -43.82 -33.06
N PHE A 156 31.74 -43.19 -31.89
CA PHE A 156 30.70 -43.24 -30.87
C PHE A 156 29.40 -42.71 -31.47
N ASP A 157 28.39 -43.58 -31.54
CA ASP A 157 27.00 -43.25 -31.86
C ASP A 157 26.27 -43.00 -30.53
N GLY A 158 26.19 -41.73 -30.15
CA GLY A 158 25.48 -41.27 -28.95
C GLY A 158 24.23 -40.51 -29.34
N GLY A 159 23.23 -41.22 -29.86
CA GLY A 159 21.88 -40.70 -30.06
C GLY A 159 21.05 -40.75 -28.78
N SER A 160 20.38 -39.63 -28.48
CA SER A 160 19.08 -39.51 -27.78
C SER A 160 18.74 -38.01 -27.74
N ASP A 161 17.84 -37.44 -28.53
CA ASP A 161 16.39 -37.62 -28.70
C ASP A 161 15.52 -36.93 -27.60
N SER A 162 14.69 -35.99 -28.10
CA SER A 162 13.35 -35.63 -27.62
C SER A 162 13.16 -34.93 -26.26
N SER A 163 12.68 -33.69 -26.24
CA SER A 163 11.23 -33.38 -26.25
C SER A 163 10.94 -31.93 -25.83
N SER A 164 9.94 -31.36 -26.49
CA SER A 164 9.34 -30.04 -26.27
C SER A 164 8.11 -30.18 -25.38
N SER A 165 7.94 -29.32 -24.37
CA SER A 165 6.67 -28.96 -23.70
C SER A 165 6.87 -27.61 -23.02
N GLU A 166 6.25 -26.54 -23.50
CA GLU A 166 4.87 -26.08 -23.29
C GLU A 166 4.61 -25.50 -21.88
N SER A 167 4.11 -24.27 -21.92
CA SER A 167 3.97 -23.31 -20.83
C SER A 167 2.71 -23.55 -20.00
N GLU A 168 2.86 -23.58 -18.68
CA GLU A 168 1.76 -23.56 -17.69
C GLU A 168 1.24 -22.12 -17.46
N PRO A 169 -0.07 -21.89 -17.45
CA PRO A 169 -0.68 -20.74 -16.78
C PRO A 169 -1.42 -21.19 -15.49
N GLU A 170 -0.92 -20.76 -14.33
CA GLU A 170 -1.57 -20.97 -13.02
C GLU A 170 -2.66 -19.91 -12.75
N GLU A 171 -3.91 -20.38 -12.61
CA GLU A 171 -5.09 -19.65 -12.12
C GLU A 171 -5.22 -19.77 -10.57
N PRO A 172 -5.95 -18.87 -9.89
CA PRO A 172 -5.90 -18.72 -8.44
C PRO A 172 -6.92 -19.60 -7.69
N PRO A 173 -6.62 -20.10 -6.47
CA PRO A 173 -7.59 -20.88 -5.71
C PRO A 173 -8.60 -19.98 -4.98
N SER A 174 -9.87 -20.19 -5.32
CA SER A 174 -11.04 -19.66 -4.62
C SER A 174 -11.56 -20.64 -3.56
N ARG A 175 -11.77 -20.10 -2.35
CA ARG A 175 -12.68 -20.49 -1.24
C ARG A 175 -13.07 -21.97 -1.08
N LYS A 176 -12.91 -22.48 0.15
CA LYS A 176 -13.95 -23.29 0.82
C LYS A 176 -13.96 -23.14 2.33
N LYS A 177 -15.14 -22.75 2.82
CA LYS A 177 -15.60 -22.59 4.19
C LYS A 177 -15.94 -23.97 4.75
N LEU A 178 -15.51 -24.32 5.96
CA LEU A 178 -16.09 -25.44 6.72
C LEU A 178 -16.10 -25.06 8.21
N ARG A 179 -17.32 -24.97 8.73
CA ARG A 179 -17.70 -24.84 10.14
C ARG A 179 -17.75 -26.25 10.75
N PRO A 180 -17.43 -26.41 12.04
CA PRO A 180 -18.14 -27.40 12.84
C PRO A 180 -18.73 -26.79 14.12
N GLU A 181 -19.96 -27.21 14.42
CA GLU A 181 -20.70 -27.00 15.66
C GLU A 181 -20.32 -28.03 16.72
N HIS A 182 -20.44 -27.59 17.98
CA HIS A 182 -20.83 -28.28 19.23
C HIS A 182 -20.51 -29.78 19.46
N SER A 183 -19.84 -30.02 20.59
CA SER A 183 -20.41 -30.72 21.76
C SER A 183 -19.85 -30.09 23.03
#